data_AF-A0A7J5WYT3-F1
#
_entry.id   AF-A0A7J5WYT3-F1
#
_cell.length_a   1.000
_cell.length_b   1.000
_cell.length_c   1.000
_cell.angle_alpha   90.00
_cell.angle_beta   90.00
_cell.angle_gamma   90.00
#
_symmetry.space_group_name_H-M   'P 1'
#
loop_
_entity.id
_entity.type
_entity.pdbx_description
1 polymer ?
#
loop_
_entity_poly.entity_id
_entity_poly.type
_entity_poly.pdbx_seq_one_letter_code
_entity_poly.pdbx_strand_id
1 'polypeptide(L)' 'MHGTADNILPIDATGRRFHEAVPAAEYVEIEDAPHGLLWTHAVEVNEALLRFVQK' A
#
# COMPACT_ATOMS: atom_id res chain seq x y z
N MET A 1 -2.44 0.51 -2.14
CA MET A 1 -1.09 0.23 -1.61
C MET A 1 -1.11 0.40 -0.10
N HIS A 2 -0.52 -0.52 0.67
CA HIS A 2 -0.52 -0.49 2.14
C HIS A 2 0.77 -1.12 2.69
N GLY A 3 1.25 -0.71 3.87
CA GLY A 3 2.43 -1.31 4.50
C GLY A 3 2.08 -2.51 5.39
N THR A 4 2.80 -3.62 5.30
CA THR A 4 2.45 -4.85 6.06
C THR A 4 2.70 -4.73 7.57
N ALA A 5 3.54 -3.77 7.99
CA ALA A 5 3.82 -3.46 9.40
C ALA A 5 3.14 -2.17 9.91
N ASP A 6 2.04 -1.74 9.28
CA ASP A 6 1.27 -0.58 9.73
C ASP A 6 0.57 -0.86 11.08
N ASN A 7 1.09 -0.24 12.15
CA ASN A 7 0.55 -0.33 13.51
C ASN A 7 -0.52 0.73 13.83
N ILE A 8 -0.86 1.62 12.90
CA ILE A 8 -1.88 2.67 13.06
C ILE A 8 -3.17 2.25 12.36
N LEU A 9 -3.05 1.78 11.11
CA LEU A 9 -4.13 1.20 10.32
C LEU A 9 -3.76 -0.25 9.97
N PRO A 10 -4.14 -1.24 10.80
CA PRO A 10 -3.79 -2.64 10.55
C PRO A 10 -4.25 -3.11 9.17
N ILE A 11 -3.33 -3.73 8.41
CA ILE A 11 -3.55 -4.09 7.01
C ILE A 11 -4.71 -5.09 6.82
N ASP A 12 -4.86 -6.04 7.74
CA ASP A 12 -5.96 -7.02 7.76
C ASP A 12 -7.33 -6.38 8.01
N ALA A 13 -7.37 -5.28 8.76
CA ALA A 13 -8.60 -4.56 9.06
C ALA A 13 -8.97 -3.55 7.96
N THR A 14 -8.02 -3.19 7.08
CA THR A 14 -8.14 -2.08 6.14
C THR A 14 -7.78 -2.49 4.71
N GLY A 15 -6.51 -2.36 4.29
CA GLY A 15 -6.06 -2.50 2.90
C GLY A 15 -6.53 -3.78 2.21
N ARG A 16 -6.41 -4.94 2.87
CA ARG A 16 -6.84 -6.24 2.32
C ARG A 16 -8.34 -6.29 2.06
N ARG A 17 -9.15 -5.88 3.05
CA ARG A 17 -10.61 -5.82 2.92
C ARG A 17 -11.06 -4.80 1.88
N PHE A 18 -10.33 -3.69 1.75
CA PHE A 18 -10.65 -2.68 0.74
C PHE A 18 -10.41 -3.21 -0.67
N HIS A 19 -9.36 -4.00 -0.87
CA HIS A 19 -9.11 -4.67 -2.15
C HIS A 19 -10.20 -5.70 -2.48
N GLU A 20 -10.68 -6.47 -1.50
CA GLU A 20 -11.83 -7.37 -1.69
C GLU A 20 -13.10 -6.61 -2.13
N ALA A 21 -13.33 -5.42 -1.57
CA ALA A 21 -14.47 -4.56 -1.92
C ALA A 21 -14.31 -3.89 -3.30
N VAL A 22 -13.08 -3.68 -3.77
CA VAL A 22 -12.76 -3.07 -5.07
C VAL A 22 -11.81 -3.99 -5.84
N PRO A 23 -12.31 -5.14 -6.34
CA PRO A 23 -11.46 -6.18 -6.91
C PRO A 23 -10.79 -5.79 -8.24
N ALA A 24 -11.29 -4.73 -8.89
CA ALA A 24 -10.69 -4.18 -10.11
C ALA A 24 -9.45 -3.31 -9.84
N ALA A 25 -9.19 -2.93 -8.59
CA ALA A 25 -8.03 -2.12 -8.25
C ALA A 25 -6.73 -2.93 -8.31
N GLU A 26 -5.66 -2.34 -8.82
CA GLU A 26 -4.31 -2.84 -8.57
C GLU A 26 -3.96 -2.60 -7.10
N TYR A 27 -3.52 -3.66 -6.42
CA TYR A 27 -3.20 -3.61 -4.99
C TYR A 27 -1.78 -4.07 -4.74
N VAL A 28 -1.07 -3.34 -3.89
CA VAL A 28 0.36 -3.53 -3.59
C VAL A 28 0.52 -3.50 -2.08
N GLU A 29 1.12 -4.54 -1.51
CA GLU A 29 1.58 -4.54 -0.13
C GLU A 29 3.08 -4.20 -0.13
N ILE A 30 3.50 -3.24 0.70
CA ILE A 30 4.91 -2.91 0.91
C ILE A 30 5.37 -3.62 2.17
N GLU A 31 6.28 -4.57 2.01
CA GLU A 31 6.77 -5.40 3.11
C GLU A 31 7.48 -4.56 4.17
N ASP A 32 7.24 -4.87 5.44
CA ASP A 32 7.79 -4.20 6.63
C ASP A 32 7.50 -2.70 6.76
N ALA A 33 6.71 -2.11 5.85
CA ALA A 33 6.46 -0.68 5.85
C ALA A 33 5.46 -0.26 6.95
N PRO A 34 5.76 0.81 7.71
CA PRO A 34 4.86 1.36 8.72
C PRO A 34 3.82 2.30 8.10
N HIS A 35 2.95 2.89 8.93
CA HIS A 35 1.99 3.92 8.49
C HIS A 35 2.66 5.09 7.75
N GLY A 36 3.86 5.50 8.20
CA GLY A 36 4.66 6.56 7.60
C GLY A 36 5.44 6.14 6.36
N LEU A 37 4.91 5.23 5.54
CA LEU A 37 5.60 4.65 4.38
C LEU A 37 5.96 5.65 3.29
N LEU A 38 5.26 6.78 3.19
CA LEU A 38 5.62 7.86 2.25
C LEU A 38 7.03 8.41 2.47
N TRP A 39 7.56 8.31 3.69
CA TRP A 39 8.93 8.70 4.02
C TRP A 39 9.87 7.49 4.12
N THR A 40 9.48 6.50 4.92
CA THR A 40 10.36 5.37 5.26
C THR A 40 10.59 4.39 4.11
N HIS A 41 9.66 4.32 3.16
CA HIS A 41 9.67 3.43 1.99
C HIS A 41 9.34 4.23 0.71
N ALA A 42 9.93 5.43 0.62
CA ALA A 42 9.62 6.37 -0.45
C ALA A 42 9.98 5.81 -1.85
N VAL A 43 11.00 4.95 -1.95
CA VAL A 43 11.40 4.35 -3.23
C VAL A 43 10.30 3.42 -3.73
N GLU A 44 9.85 2.49 -2.90
CA GLU A 44 8.82 1.51 -3.19
C GLU A 44 7.47 2.19 -3.50
N VAL A 45 7.12 3.20 -2.70
CA VAL A 45 5.93 4.03 -2.92
C VAL A 45 6.00 4.75 -4.27
N ASN A 46 7.13 5.43 -4.56
CA ASN A 46 7.28 6.20 -5.80
C ASN A 46 7.27 5.29 -7.02
N GLU A 47 7.91 4.13 -6.96
CA GLU A 47 7.87 3.15 -8.05
C GLU A 47 6.44 2.66 -8.33
N ALA A 48 5.68 2.33 -7.29
CA ALA A 48 4.28 1.91 -7.45
C ALA A 48 3.41 3.03 -8.03
N LEU A 49 3.59 4.27 -7.54
CA LEU A 49 2.83 5.42 -8.03
C LEU A 49 3.20 5.81 -9.47
N LEU A 50 4.49 5.81 -9.83
CA LEU A 50 4.94 6.10 -11.19
C LEU A 50 4.39 5.06 -12.18
N ARG A 51 4.42 3.77 -11.83
CA ARG A 51 3.78 2.72 -12.64
C ARG A 51 2.28 2.94 -12.81
N PHE A 52 1.60 3.44 -11.78
CA PHE A 52 0.15 3.67 -11.83
C PHE A 52 -0.22 4.85 -12.74
N VAL A 53 0.46 6.00 -12.62
CA VAL A 53 0.11 7.24 -13.36
C VAL A 53 0.54 7.22 -14.84
N GLN A 54 1.37 6.26 -15.24
CA GLN A 54 1.81 6.08 -16.62
C GLN A 54 0.92 5.13 -17.44
N LYS A 55 -0.17 4.63 -16.85
CA LYS A 55 -1.20 3.84 -17.54
C LYS A 55 -2.19 4.72 -18.28
#